data_AF-A0A9Y1FPM1-F1
#
_entry.id   AF-A0A9Y1FPM1-F1
#
_cell.length_a   1.000
_cell.length_b   1.000
_cell.length_c   1.000
_cell.angle_alpha   90.00
_cell.angle_beta   90.00
_cell.angle_gamma   90.00
#
_symmetry.space_group_name_H-M   'P 1'
#
loop_
_entity.id
_entity.type
_entity.pdbx_description
1 polymer ?
#
loop_
_entity_poly.entity_id
_entity_poly.type
_entity_poly.pdbx_seq_one_letter_code
_entity_poly.pdbx_strand_id
1 'polypeptide(L)'
;MSEKKKIKVLGAGCKKCKKQLEYVQHALRKKNKENEYEIEYVTDPDKIAEEGIFLTPALIIGDKVISEGKIVSENKLEKML
;
A
#
# COMPACT_ATOMS: atom_id res chain seq x y z
N MET A 1 -12.42 17.87 -9.90
CA MET A 1 -12.56 16.41 -10.07
C MET A 1 -11.60 15.79 -9.08
N SER A 2 -12.09 15.08 -8.06
CA SER A 2 -11.25 14.52 -7.00
C SER A 2 -10.72 13.15 -7.46
N GLU A 3 -9.48 13.11 -7.95
CA GLU A 3 -8.76 11.86 -8.17
C GLU A 3 -8.38 11.26 -6.81
N LYS A 4 -9.24 10.39 -6.29
CA LYS A 4 -8.87 9.57 -5.13
C LYS A 4 -7.82 8.53 -5.57
N LYS A 5 -6.64 8.57 -4.98
CA LYS A 5 -5.55 7.61 -5.23
C LYS A 5 -5.75 6.37 -4.37
N LYS A 6 -6.05 5.23 -4.98
CA LYS A 6 -6.25 3.96 -4.26
C LYS A 6 -4.91 3.37 -3.80
N ILE A 7 -4.73 3.13 -2.52
CA ILE A 7 -3.58 2.41 -1.98
C ILE A 7 -3.91 0.93 -1.89
N LYS A 8 -3.34 0.11 -2.76
CA LYS A 8 -3.46 -1.34 -2.67
C LYS A 8 -2.26 -1.90 -1.91
N VAL A 9 -2.52 -2.55 -0.78
CA VAL A 9 -1.51 -3.27 0.00
C VAL A 9 -1.65 -4.74 -0.35
N LEU A 10 -0.70 -5.27 -1.10
CA LEU A 10 -0.70 -6.67 -1.51
C LEU A 10 0.14 -7.50 -0.55
N GLY A 11 -0.44 -8.53 0.08
CA GLY A 11 0.34 -9.30 1.04
C GLY A 11 -0.28 -10.61 1.48
N ALA A 12 0.58 -11.62 1.66
CA ALA A 12 0.20 -12.96 2.13
C ALA A 12 -0.17 -13.05 3.63
N GLY A 13 -0.63 -11.97 4.25
CA GLY A 13 -1.21 -12.02 5.61
C GLY A 13 -0.22 -12.06 6.79
N CYS A 14 1.07 -11.77 6.58
CA CYS A 14 2.04 -11.73 7.67
C CYS A 14 1.81 -10.55 8.64
N LYS A 15 2.26 -10.68 9.91
CA LYS A 15 2.25 -9.60 10.93
C LYS A 15 2.83 -8.27 10.43
N LYS A 16 3.76 -8.37 9.48
CA LYS A 16 4.41 -7.26 8.78
C LYS A 16 3.41 -6.47 7.90
N CYS A 17 2.51 -7.14 7.18
CA CYS A 17 1.52 -6.49 6.32
C CYS A 17 0.52 -5.64 7.13
N LYS A 18 0.06 -6.16 8.29
CA LYS A 18 -0.81 -5.41 9.21
C LYS A 18 -0.15 -4.12 9.70
N LYS A 19 1.11 -4.21 10.16
CA LYS A 19 1.88 -3.02 10.57
C LYS A 19 2.01 -1.99 9.45
N GLN A 20 2.23 -2.46 8.22
CA GLN A 20 2.35 -1.56 7.08
C GLN A 20 1.02 -0.84 6.79
N LEU A 21 -0.11 -1.52 6.94
CA LEU A 21 -1.44 -0.93 6.77
C LEU A 21 -1.72 0.15 7.84
N GLU A 22 -1.35 -0.11 9.09
CA GLU A 22 -1.41 0.89 10.16
C GLU A 22 -0.51 2.11 9.85
N TYR A 23 0.72 1.89 9.38
CA TYR A 23 1.61 2.99 8.98
C TYR A 23 1.07 3.79 7.80
N VAL A 24 0.42 3.14 6.81
CA VAL A 24 -0.24 3.82 5.70
C VAL A 24 -1.36 4.70 6.24
N GLN A 25 -2.23 4.16 7.10
CA GLN A 25 -3.31 4.94 7.73
C GLN A 25 -2.76 6.14 8.50
N HIS A 26 -1.71 5.93 9.30
CA HIS A 26 -1.09 7.00 10.08
C HIS A 26 -0.46 8.08 9.19
N ALA A 27 0.27 7.69 8.14
CA ALA A 27 0.87 8.63 7.18
C ALA A 27 -0.21 9.44 6.43
N LEU A 28 -1.33 8.81 6.05
CA LEU A 28 -2.46 9.50 5.44
C LEU A 28 -3.10 10.52 6.37
N ARG A 29 -3.34 10.14 7.64
CA ARG A 29 -3.85 11.05 8.67
C ARG A 29 -2.91 12.24 8.86
N LYS A 30 -1.61 11.97 8.99
CA LYS A 30 -0.57 12.99 9.21
C LYS A 30 -0.48 13.99 8.04
N LYS A 31 -0.72 13.53 6.82
CA LYS A 31 -0.75 14.38 5.61
C LYS A 31 -2.13 14.99 5.32
N ASN A 32 -3.16 14.73 6.13
CA ASN A 32 -4.55 15.09 5.88
C ASN A 32 -5.07 14.59 4.51
N LYS A 33 -4.50 13.48 4.03
CA LYS A 33 -4.77 12.86 2.73
C LYS A 33 -5.73 11.68 2.85
N GLU A 34 -6.27 11.42 4.03
CA GLU A 34 -7.23 10.36 4.29
C GLU A 34 -8.50 10.42 3.41
N ASN A 35 -8.91 11.61 2.95
CA ASN A 35 -10.02 11.77 2.00
C ASN A 35 -9.62 11.60 0.52
N GLU A 36 -8.32 11.66 0.23
CA GLU A 36 -7.78 11.51 -1.12
C GLU A 36 -7.29 10.09 -1.39
N TYR A 37 -7.08 9.25 -0.37
CA TYR A 37 -6.51 7.91 -0.55
C TYR A 37 -7.38 6.82 0.07
N GLU A 38 -7.63 5.76 -0.70
CA GLU A 38 -8.48 4.63 -0.30
C GLU A 38 -7.62 3.37 -0.11
N ILE A 39 -7.59 2.80 1.09
CA ILE A 39 -6.75 1.63 1.39
C ILE A 39 -7.50 0.34 1.08
N GLU A 40 -6.98 -0.44 0.14
CA GLU A 40 -7.47 -1.78 -0.23
C GLU A 40 -6.40 -2.82 0.12
N TYR A 41 -6.76 -3.84 0.90
CA TYR A 41 -5.85 -4.94 1.21
C TYR A 41 -6.13 -6.10 0.25
N VAL A 42 -5.14 -6.45 -0.57
CA VAL A 42 -5.27 -7.50 -1.58
C VAL A 42 -4.43 -8.69 -1.16
N THR A 43 -5.09 -9.82 -0.90
CA THR A 43 -4.44 -11.11 -0.62
C THR A 43 -4.50 -12.07 -1.80
N ASP A 44 -5.17 -11.66 -2.89
CA ASP A 44 -5.38 -12.48 -4.07
C ASP A 44 -4.08 -12.65 -4.87
N PRO A 45 -3.60 -13.90 -5.04
CA PRO A 45 -2.42 -14.18 -5.83
C PRO A 45 -2.60 -13.81 -7.30
N ASP A 46 -3.81 -13.90 -7.85
CA ASP A 46 -4.13 -13.47 -9.22
C ASP A 46 -3.85 -11.97 -9.43
N LYS A 47 -4.39 -11.10 -8.56
CA LYS A 47 -4.14 -9.65 -8.62
C LYS A 47 -2.66 -9.30 -8.44
N ILE A 48 -1.94 -10.08 -7.62
CA ILE A 48 -0.50 -9.93 -7.40
C ILE A 48 0.27 -10.26 -8.68
N ALA A 49 -0.10 -11.35 -9.35
CA ALA A 49 0.50 -11.78 -10.60
C ALA A 49 0.19 -10.82 -11.76
N GLU A 50 -1.03 -10.26 -11.84
CA GLU A 50 -1.40 -9.25 -12.83
C GLU A 50 -0.56 -7.97 -12.71
N GLU A 51 -0.24 -7.56 -11.49
CA GLU A 51 0.64 -6.40 -11.22
C GLU A 51 2.13 -6.72 -11.41
N GLY A 52 2.49 -7.96 -11.79
CA GLY A 52 3.88 -8.38 -11.99
C GLY A 52 4.69 -8.48 -10.70
N ILE A 53 4.03 -8.56 -9.55
CA ILE A 53 4.67 -8.67 -8.24
C ILE A 53 5.05 -10.14 -8.01
N PHE A 54 6.34 -10.46 -8.13
CA PHE A 54 6.84 -11.81 -7.83
C PHE A 54 7.13 -12.03 -6.34
N LEU A 55 7.34 -10.94 -5.59
CA LEU A 55 7.70 -10.98 -4.18
C LEU A 55 6.67 -10.20 -3.37
N THR A 56 5.94 -10.88 -2.49
CA THR A 56 5.04 -10.25 -1.53
C THR A 56 5.74 -10.10 -0.16
N PRO A 57 5.47 -9.03 0.60
CA PRO A 57 4.42 -8.02 0.41
C PRO A 57 4.81 -6.90 -0.57
N ALA A 58 3.80 -6.38 -1.27
CA ALA A 58 3.90 -5.23 -2.15
C ALA A 58 2.92 -4.12 -1.78
N LEU A 59 3.23 -2.91 -2.23
CA LEU A 59 2.44 -1.70 -1.99
C LEU A 59 2.31 -0.94 -3.28
N ILE A 60 1.08 -0.59 -3.62
CA ILE A 60 0.72 0.16 -4.82
C ILE A 60 -0.09 1.38 -4.38
N ILE A 61 0.19 2.52 -5.01
CA ILE A 61 -0.54 3.77 -4.78
C ILE A 61 -1.03 4.30 -6.12
N GLY A 62 -2.34 4.34 -6.30
CA GLY A 62 -3.01 4.50 -7.59
C GLY A 62 -2.71 3.31 -8.49
N ASP A 63 -1.84 3.56 -9.45
CA ASP A 63 -1.37 2.62 -10.48
C ASP A 63 0.16 2.46 -10.45
N LYS A 64 0.82 2.93 -9.37
CA LYS A 64 2.27 2.88 -9.24
C LYS A 64 2.68 1.89 -8.16
N VAL A 65 3.46 0.89 -8.56
CA VAL A 65 4.16 0.01 -7.63
C VAL A 65 5.22 0.81 -6.89
N ILE A 66 5.07 0.88 -5.57
CA ILE A 66 5.94 1.63 -4.67
C ILE A 66 7.00 0.72 -4.05
N SER A 67 6.63 -0.52 -3.76
CA SER A 67 7.52 -1.51 -3.17
C SER A 67 7.02 -2.90 -3.41
N GLU A 68 7.94 -3.84 -3.55
CA GLU A 68 7.70 -5.28 -3.71
C GLU A 68 8.76 -6.05 -2.91
N GLY A 69 8.40 -7.20 -2.37
CA GLY A 69 9.28 -8.13 -1.63
C GLY A 69 9.83 -7.66 -0.29
N LYS A 70 9.51 -6.44 0.17
CA LYS A 70 9.99 -5.91 1.44
C LYS A 70 8.94 -5.06 2.12
N ILE A 71 8.89 -5.18 3.44
CA ILE A 71 8.06 -4.32 4.29
C ILE A 71 8.54 -2.86 4.15
N VAL A 72 7.62 -1.95 3.88
CA VAL A 72 7.88 -0.52 3.81
C VAL A 72 7.66 0.06 5.20
N SER A 73 8.71 0.65 5.78
CA SER A 73 8.62 1.35 7.06
C SER A 73 7.82 2.64 6.91
N GLU A 74 7.23 3.12 8.01
CA GLU A 74 6.44 4.37 8.08
C GLU A 74 7.15 5.56 7.40
N ASN A 75 8.44 5.74 7.66
CA ASN A 75 9.23 6.83 7.08
C ASN A 75 9.28 6.81 5.53
N LYS A 76 9.25 5.61 4.94
CA LYS A 76 9.27 5.44 3.49
C LYS A 76 7.87 5.58 2.88
N LEU A 77 6.82 5.24 3.62
CA LEU A 77 5.43 5.55 3.27
C LEU A 77 5.18 7.07 3.25
N GLU A 78 5.66 7.79 4.26
CA GLU A 78 5.55 9.25 4.34
C GLU A 78 6.23 9.98 3.18
N LYS A 79 7.29 9.40 2.60
CA LYS A 79 7.98 9.93 1.41
C LYS A 79 7.27 9.64 0.09
N MET A 80 6.38 8.64 0.06
CA MET A 80 5.69 8.19 -1.16
C MET A 80 4.26 8.76 -1.27
N LEU A 81 3.72 9.30 -0.18
CA LEU A 81 2.40 9.95 -0.05
C LEU A 81 2.52 11.48 -0.04
#